data_AF-A0AA45Z738-F1
#
_entry.id   AF-A0AA45Z738-F1
#
_cell.length_a   1.000
_cell.length_b   1.000
_cell.length_c   1.000
_cell.angle_alpha   90.00
_cell.angle_beta   90.00
_cell.angle_gamma   90.00
#
_symmetry.space_group_name_H-M   'P 1'
#
loop_
_entity.id
_entity.type
_entity.pdbx_description
1 polymer ?
#
loop_
_entity_poly.entity_id
_entity_poly.type
_entity_poly.pdbx_seq_one_letter_code
_entity_poly.pdbx_strand_id
1 'polypeptide(L)'
;MSESGERSTVSNSQFIDHQLATNELAAYHVANSTKVLKPSIVSYKSTTSDHYPIFSDFNFGSAAQSGSVRVTAPNGGETLNAGQTFNITWTSSNVSQVNITYTLDGTVWRAVASGLTASTGRYAWTVPSESSTLARVRVADAARADVADVSDGVFTLTRPTQQVFINEYLAQPLNNAAGTPDYDQQFVEIYNAGPGSVDLSGWKIHDAKSYSGADPARHTFVSGTVLPAGKAYVVYSGSTALPAGAQYATYSNGGLGLRFDRGVNQGGAGDIVYLVRADGTVQDSHSYQTSSMPVTSGYSFNRSPDLSPTGTWVEGYSLYYYAATPGKKANNTAF
;
A
#
# COMPACT_ATOMS: atom_id res chain seq x y z
N MET A 1 27.08 -27.72 -44.69
CA MET A 1 26.43 -28.82 -45.41
C MET A 1 25.06 -28.97 -44.80
N SER A 2 23.97 -29.03 -45.58
CA SER A 2 22.71 -29.51 -45.00
C SER A 2 22.97 -30.91 -44.45
N GLU A 3 22.31 -31.30 -43.36
CA GLU A 3 22.39 -32.69 -42.88
C GLU A 3 21.98 -33.71 -43.96
N SER A 4 21.26 -33.25 -44.99
CA SER A 4 20.85 -34.00 -46.18
C SER A 4 21.88 -34.06 -47.32
N GLY A 5 23.02 -33.37 -47.22
CA GLY A 5 24.07 -33.39 -48.25
C GLY A 5 23.71 -32.71 -49.58
N GLU A 6 22.58 -31.99 -49.64
CA GLU A 6 22.12 -31.31 -50.83
C GLU A 6 22.79 -29.94 -51.00
N ARG A 7 23.16 -29.61 -52.25
CA ARG A 7 23.71 -28.30 -52.59
C ARG A 7 22.60 -27.30 -52.87
N SER A 8 22.65 -26.16 -52.19
CA SER A 8 21.82 -24.99 -52.49
C SER A 8 22.37 -24.15 -53.64
N THR A 9 23.61 -24.38 -54.10
CA THR A 9 24.19 -23.62 -55.21
C THR A 9 23.78 -24.15 -56.58
N VAL A 10 23.59 -23.25 -57.54
CA VAL A 10 23.25 -23.59 -58.94
C VAL A 10 24.52 -23.88 -59.76
N SER A 11 25.68 -23.33 -59.38
CA SER A 11 27.01 -23.70 -59.90
C SER A 11 28.14 -23.23 -58.97
N ASN A 12 29.30 -23.90 -59.02
CA ASN A 12 30.46 -23.80 -58.11
C ASN A 12 30.29 -24.56 -56.78
N SER A 13 31.41 -25.10 -56.29
CA SER A 13 31.51 -25.96 -55.10
C SER A 13 31.66 -25.19 -53.78
N GLN A 14 31.69 -23.85 -53.82
CA GLN A 14 31.86 -23.02 -52.64
C GLN A 14 30.49 -22.58 -52.12
N PHE A 15 30.27 -22.81 -50.82
CA PHE A 15 29.04 -22.56 -50.08
C PHE A 15 29.04 -21.10 -49.58
N ILE A 16 28.00 -20.31 -49.85
CA ILE A 16 27.92 -18.90 -49.38
C ILE A 16 26.60 -18.58 -48.64
N ASP A 17 25.52 -19.32 -48.85
CA ASP A 17 24.26 -19.04 -48.15
C ASP A 17 24.16 -19.69 -46.76
N HIS A 18 24.08 -18.84 -45.74
CA HIS A 18 23.90 -19.24 -44.34
C HIS A 18 22.44 -19.04 -43.92
N GLN A 19 21.76 -20.10 -43.49
CA GLN A 19 20.62 -19.95 -42.59
C GLN A 19 21.19 -19.78 -41.17
N LEU A 20 21.22 -18.55 -40.67
CA LEU A 20 21.61 -18.28 -39.28
C LEU A 20 20.37 -18.44 -38.40
N ALA A 21 20.32 -19.52 -37.63
CA ALA A 21 19.41 -19.66 -36.50
C ALA A 21 20.17 -19.31 -35.22
N THR A 22 19.54 -18.59 -34.30
CA THR A 22 20.10 -18.39 -32.97
C THR A 22 20.05 -19.69 -32.18
N ASN A 23 20.83 -19.80 -31.09
CA ASN A 23 20.79 -20.99 -30.22
C ASN A 23 19.38 -21.25 -29.65
N GLU A 24 18.61 -20.18 -29.43
CA GLU A 24 17.23 -20.23 -28.96
C GLU A 24 16.29 -20.83 -30.02
N LEU A 25 16.52 -20.55 -31.31
CA LEU A 25 15.71 -21.08 -32.40
C LEU A 25 16.13 -22.50 -32.81
N ALA A 26 17.42 -22.84 -32.66
CA ALA A 26 17.97 -24.16 -33.00
C ALA A 26 17.29 -25.30 -32.23
N ALA A 27 16.88 -25.06 -30.98
CA ALA A 27 16.18 -26.04 -30.14
C ALA A 27 14.81 -26.47 -30.70
N TYR A 28 14.20 -25.66 -31.57
CA TYR A 28 12.90 -25.93 -32.18
C TYR A 28 13.00 -26.48 -33.61
N HIS A 29 14.21 -26.63 -34.16
CA HIS A 29 14.38 -27.17 -35.51
C HIS A 29 13.87 -28.60 -35.58
N VAL A 30 13.05 -28.89 -36.60
CA VAL A 30 12.61 -30.26 -36.87
C VAL A 30 13.72 -30.96 -37.63
N ALA A 31 14.35 -31.95 -36.99
CA ALA A 31 15.42 -32.73 -37.59
C ALA A 31 15.00 -33.27 -38.98
N ASN A 32 15.90 -33.20 -39.95
CA ASN A 32 15.69 -33.60 -41.36
C ASN A 32 14.60 -32.81 -42.14
N SER A 33 14.09 -31.70 -41.63
CA SER A 33 13.12 -30.86 -42.36
C SER A 33 13.75 -29.99 -43.45
N THR A 34 15.06 -29.75 -43.38
CA THR A 34 15.75 -28.84 -44.28
C THR A 34 15.81 -29.38 -45.71
N LYS A 35 15.20 -28.66 -46.66
CA LYS A 35 15.07 -29.06 -48.06
C LYS A 35 15.48 -27.93 -49.01
N VAL A 36 16.13 -28.30 -50.11
CA VAL A 36 16.42 -27.39 -51.23
C VAL A 36 15.27 -27.47 -52.24
N LEU A 37 14.60 -26.34 -52.49
CA LEU A 37 13.59 -26.26 -53.54
C LEU A 37 14.26 -25.95 -54.88
N LYS A 38 14.00 -26.75 -55.92
CA LYS A 38 14.55 -26.54 -57.28
C LYS A 38 13.42 -26.16 -58.26
N PRO A 39 13.15 -24.85 -58.45
CA PRO A 39 12.11 -24.42 -59.39
C PRO A 39 12.47 -24.76 -60.83
N SER A 40 11.47 -25.16 -61.63
CA SER A 40 11.64 -25.39 -63.07
C SER A 40 11.55 -24.07 -63.85
N ILE A 41 12.59 -23.23 -63.74
CA ILE A 41 12.73 -21.98 -64.49
C ILE A 41 13.87 -22.13 -65.49
N VAL A 42 13.57 -21.87 -66.77
CA VAL A 42 14.59 -21.89 -67.83
C VAL A 42 15.65 -20.84 -67.51
N SER A 43 16.92 -21.24 -67.57
CA SER A 43 18.05 -20.34 -67.32
C SER A 43 18.10 -19.75 -65.90
N TYR A 44 17.54 -20.43 -64.89
CA TYR A 44 17.47 -20.00 -63.49
C TYR A 44 18.75 -19.31 -62.97
N LYS A 45 19.93 -19.88 -63.25
CA LYS A 45 21.23 -19.31 -62.88
C LYS A 45 21.40 -17.85 -63.34
N SER A 46 21.04 -17.57 -64.59
CA SER A 46 21.28 -16.28 -65.25
C SER A 46 20.08 -15.34 -65.19
N THR A 47 18.90 -15.84 -64.83
CA THR A 47 17.66 -15.05 -64.85
C THR A 47 17.02 -14.87 -63.47
N THR A 48 17.43 -15.65 -62.47
CA THR A 48 16.74 -15.70 -61.17
C THR A 48 17.71 -15.61 -60.01
N SER A 49 18.57 -16.60 -59.80
CA SER A 49 19.53 -16.63 -58.71
C SER A 49 20.61 -17.68 -58.95
N ASP A 50 21.78 -17.48 -58.37
CA ASP A 50 22.85 -18.48 -58.29
C ASP A 50 22.65 -19.47 -57.13
N HIS A 51 21.57 -19.32 -56.35
CA HIS A 51 21.17 -20.20 -55.24
C HIS A 51 19.70 -20.64 -55.34
N TYR A 52 19.45 -21.87 -54.91
CA TYR A 52 18.14 -22.47 -54.73
C TYR A 52 17.58 -22.12 -53.34
N PRO A 53 16.28 -21.78 -53.22
CA PRO A 53 15.67 -21.54 -51.91
C PRO A 53 15.79 -22.75 -51.00
N ILE A 54 16.03 -22.49 -49.71
CA ILE A 54 16.09 -23.52 -48.66
C ILE A 54 14.96 -23.27 -47.68
N PHE A 55 14.24 -24.32 -47.31
CA PHE A 55 13.21 -24.28 -46.26
C PHE A 55 13.57 -25.25 -45.15
N SER A 56 13.28 -24.87 -43.90
CA SER A 56 13.42 -25.70 -42.70
C SER A 56 12.17 -25.54 -41.85
N ASP A 57 11.68 -26.63 -41.26
CA ASP A 57 10.54 -26.58 -40.36
C ASP A 57 11.02 -26.37 -38.92
N PHE A 58 10.25 -25.59 -38.16
CA PHE A 58 10.45 -25.41 -36.72
C PHE A 58 9.16 -25.77 -35.99
N ASN A 59 9.27 -26.63 -34.97
CA ASN A 59 8.15 -27.06 -34.17
C ASN A 59 8.21 -26.38 -32.80
N PHE A 60 7.38 -25.35 -32.63
CA PHE A 60 7.21 -24.64 -31.36
C PHE A 60 6.26 -25.36 -30.37
N GLY A 61 5.93 -26.63 -30.65
CA GLY A 61 4.89 -27.42 -29.99
C GLY A 61 3.50 -27.08 -30.50
N SER A 62 2.47 -27.81 -30.03
CA SER A 62 1.15 -27.18 -29.95
C SER A 62 1.35 -25.96 -29.07
N ALA A 63 1.07 -24.75 -29.55
CA ALA A 63 0.91 -23.64 -28.63
C ALA A 63 -0.18 -24.08 -27.63
N ALA A 64 0.22 -24.57 -26.45
CA ALA A 64 -0.65 -24.55 -25.30
C ALA A 64 -1.04 -23.08 -25.25
N GLN A 65 -2.29 -22.80 -25.60
CA GLN A 65 -2.82 -21.48 -25.86
C GLN A 65 -2.38 -20.58 -24.69
N SER A 66 -1.28 -19.85 -24.85
CA SER A 66 -0.59 -19.25 -23.71
C SER A 66 -1.56 -18.27 -23.11
N GLY A 67 -2.05 -18.58 -21.91
CA GLY A 67 -3.05 -17.74 -21.28
C GLY A 67 -2.58 -16.30 -21.24
N SER A 68 -3.51 -15.37 -21.38
CA SER A 68 -3.22 -13.95 -21.31
C SER A 68 -4.13 -13.29 -20.29
N VAL A 69 -3.61 -12.24 -19.67
CA VAL A 69 -4.36 -11.31 -18.82
C VAL A 69 -3.97 -9.92 -19.29
N ARG A 70 -4.92 -8.98 -19.27
CA ARG A 70 -4.65 -7.57 -19.50
C ARG A 70 -5.46 -6.71 -18.54
N VAL A 71 -4.80 -5.88 -17.75
CA VAL A 71 -5.43 -4.87 -16.90
C VAL A 71 -6.05 -3.80 -17.80
N THR A 72 -7.26 -3.37 -17.45
CA THR A 72 -7.99 -2.33 -18.19
C THR A 72 -8.36 -1.14 -17.31
N ALA A 73 -8.48 -1.33 -15.99
CA ALA A 73 -8.59 -0.24 -15.01
C ALA A 73 -8.17 -0.72 -13.60
N PRO A 74 -7.57 0.16 -12.77
CA PRO A 74 -6.90 1.39 -13.21
C PRO A 74 -5.71 1.04 -14.12
N ASN A 75 -5.49 1.85 -15.15
CA ASN A 75 -4.47 1.59 -16.17
C ASN A 75 -3.48 2.75 -16.38
N GLY A 76 -3.64 3.85 -15.63
CA GLY A 76 -2.69 4.96 -15.61
C GLY A 76 -3.40 6.33 -15.66
N GLY A 77 -2.93 7.25 -14.81
CA GLY A 77 -3.40 8.64 -14.76
C GLY A 77 -4.68 8.86 -13.95
N GLU A 78 -5.35 7.81 -13.47
CA GLU A 78 -6.51 7.97 -12.59
C GLU A 78 -6.10 8.57 -11.24
N THR A 79 -7.02 9.32 -10.63
CA THR A 79 -6.90 9.78 -9.24
C THR A 79 -8.00 9.12 -8.43
N LEU A 80 -7.60 8.25 -7.50
CA LEU A 80 -8.50 7.46 -6.69
C LEU A 80 -8.49 7.94 -5.24
N ASN A 81 -9.66 8.31 -4.73
CA ASN A 81 -9.81 8.75 -3.35
C ASN A 81 -9.82 7.54 -2.40
N ALA A 82 -9.04 7.64 -1.32
CA ALA A 82 -9.06 6.71 -0.20
C ALA A 82 -10.50 6.37 0.25
N GLY A 83 -10.78 5.09 0.47
CA GLY A 83 -12.06 4.58 0.97
C GLY A 83 -13.17 4.46 -0.09
N GLN A 84 -12.99 5.02 -1.30
CA GLN A 84 -13.98 4.82 -2.36
C GLN A 84 -13.92 3.38 -2.87
N THR A 85 -15.06 2.86 -3.34
CA THR A 85 -15.06 1.62 -4.12
C THR A 85 -14.75 1.92 -5.59
N PHE A 86 -13.74 1.25 -6.14
CA PHE A 86 -13.33 1.35 -7.53
C PHE A 86 -13.24 -0.05 -8.14
N ASN A 87 -13.71 -0.24 -9.37
CA ASN A 87 -13.60 -1.56 -10.02
C ASN A 87 -12.22 -1.73 -10.65
N ILE A 88 -11.45 -2.71 -10.18
CA ILE A 88 -10.31 -3.22 -10.92
C ILE A 88 -10.86 -4.11 -12.03
N THR A 89 -10.50 -3.84 -13.29
CA THR A 89 -11.01 -4.58 -14.45
C THR A 89 -9.88 -5.16 -15.29
N TRP A 90 -10.14 -6.31 -15.91
CA TRP A 90 -9.20 -7.00 -16.78
C TRP A 90 -9.90 -7.77 -17.89
N THR A 91 -9.16 -8.10 -18.95
CA THR A 91 -9.52 -9.14 -19.92
C THR A 91 -8.59 -10.33 -19.76
N SER A 92 -9.05 -11.53 -20.13
CA SER A 92 -8.23 -12.74 -20.04
C SER A 92 -8.61 -13.78 -21.09
N SER A 93 -7.65 -14.62 -21.47
CA SER A 93 -7.84 -15.77 -22.36
C SER A 93 -7.11 -16.98 -21.77
N ASN A 94 -7.75 -18.16 -21.75
CA ASN A 94 -7.18 -19.40 -21.17
C ASN A 94 -6.64 -19.25 -19.75
N VAL A 95 -7.36 -18.48 -18.92
CA VAL A 95 -7.12 -18.30 -17.49
C VAL A 95 -8.43 -18.59 -16.77
N SER A 96 -8.38 -19.46 -15.76
CA SER A 96 -9.59 -19.83 -14.99
C SER A 96 -9.81 -18.90 -13.81
N GLN A 97 -8.74 -18.58 -13.08
CA GLN A 97 -8.76 -17.73 -11.90
C GLN A 97 -7.61 -16.74 -11.91
N VAL A 98 -7.81 -15.59 -11.27
CA VAL A 98 -6.79 -14.54 -11.12
C VAL A 98 -6.61 -14.11 -9.67
N ASN A 99 -5.40 -13.64 -9.38
CA ASN A 99 -5.03 -12.94 -8.16
C ASN A 99 -4.76 -11.47 -8.49
N ILE A 100 -5.18 -10.57 -7.59
CA ILE A 100 -4.99 -9.13 -7.73
C ILE A 100 -4.08 -8.63 -6.62
N THR A 101 -3.07 -7.86 -6.99
CA THR A 101 -2.17 -7.17 -6.06
C THR A 101 -2.03 -5.70 -6.45
N TYR A 102 -1.64 -4.84 -5.51
CA TYR A 102 -1.31 -3.44 -5.77
C TYR A 102 0.00 -3.04 -5.08
N THR A 103 0.63 -1.97 -5.54
CA THR A 103 1.81 -1.37 -4.91
C THR A 103 1.60 0.13 -4.70
N LEU A 104 2.29 0.69 -3.71
CA LEU A 104 2.33 2.13 -3.44
C LEU A 104 3.68 2.77 -3.80
N ASP A 105 4.71 1.96 -4.05
CA ASP A 105 6.09 2.43 -4.24
C ASP A 105 6.76 1.79 -5.48
N GLY A 106 6.08 0.85 -6.15
CA GLY A 106 6.61 0.12 -7.30
C GLY A 106 7.43 -1.13 -6.95
N THR A 107 7.68 -1.39 -5.67
CA THR A 107 8.59 -2.44 -5.19
C THR A 107 7.89 -3.47 -4.31
N VAL A 108 7.06 -3.03 -3.36
CA VAL A 108 6.32 -3.91 -2.45
C VAL A 108 4.89 -4.08 -2.97
N TRP A 109 4.52 -5.33 -3.24
CA TRP A 109 3.19 -5.70 -3.73
C TRP A 109 2.35 -6.30 -2.60
N ARG A 110 1.14 -5.77 -2.44
CA ARG A 110 0.16 -6.13 -1.41
C ARG A 110 -1.02 -6.84 -2.05
N ALA A 111 -1.55 -7.86 -1.39
CA ALA A 111 -2.72 -8.60 -1.87
C ALA A 111 -4.00 -7.75 -1.81
N VAL A 112 -4.81 -7.81 -2.86
CA VAL A 112 -6.18 -7.26 -2.89
C VAL A 112 -7.20 -8.39 -2.80
N ALA A 113 -7.05 -9.42 -3.63
CA ALA A 113 -7.94 -10.57 -3.71
C ALA A 113 -7.24 -11.75 -4.41
N SER A 114 -7.69 -12.98 -4.14
CA SER A 114 -7.15 -14.19 -4.74
C SER A 114 -8.26 -15.15 -5.19
N GLY A 115 -7.95 -16.00 -6.19
CA GLY A 115 -8.85 -17.04 -6.67
C GLY A 115 -10.12 -16.53 -7.37
N LEU A 116 -10.10 -15.31 -7.91
CA LEU A 116 -11.26 -14.72 -8.57
C LEU A 116 -11.51 -15.37 -9.93
N THR A 117 -12.75 -15.72 -10.27
CA THR A 117 -13.09 -16.25 -11.60
C THR A 117 -12.71 -15.24 -12.68
N ALA A 118 -11.78 -15.62 -13.56
CA ALA A 118 -11.15 -14.70 -14.51
C ALA A 118 -12.14 -14.11 -15.52
N SER A 119 -13.12 -14.88 -15.97
CA SER A 119 -14.16 -14.44 -16.91
C SER A 119 -15.11 -13.37 -16.34
N THR A 120 -15.10 -13.13 -15.03
CA THR A 120 -15.84 -12.02 -14.41
C THR A 120 -15.33 -10.66 -14.90
N GLY A 121 -14.02 -10.56 -15.20
CA GLY A 121 -13.39 -9.36 -15.75
C GLY A 121 -13.38 -8.12 -14.85
N ARG A 122 -13.84 -8.24 -13.60
CA ARG A 122 -13.87 -7.13 -12.63
C ARG A 122 -13.87 -7.58 -11.18
N TYR A 123 -13.38 -6.71 -10.31
CA TYR A 123 -13.43 -6.83 -8.85
C TYR A 123 -13.69 -5.45 -8.21
N ALA A 124 -14.66 -5.38 -7.30
CA ALA A 124 -14.96 -4.17 -6.56
C ALA A 124 -13.92 -3.97 -5.44
N TRP A 125 -12.93 -3.12 -5.70
CA TRP A 125 -11.84 -2.83 -4.78
C TRP A 125 -12.17 -1.62 -3.92
N THR A 126 -12.06 -1.76 -2.60
CA THR A 126 -12.06 -0.61 -1.69
C THR A 126 -10.66 -0.01 -1.70
N VAL A 127 -10.53 1.20 -2.23
CA VAL A 127 -9.24 1.89 -2.36
C VAL A 127 -8.66 2.12 -0.96
N PRO A 128 -7.40 1.70 -0.72
CA PRO A 128 -6.78 1.78 0.59
C PRO A 128 -6.61 3.25 1.00
N SER A 129 -6.53 3.47 2.31
CA SER A 129 -6.47 4.78 2.96
C SER A 129 -5.14 5.54 2.84
N GLU A 130 -4.23 5.05 2.02
CA GLU A 130 -2.88 5.56 1.85
C GLU A 130 -2.77 6.45 0.60
N SER A 131 -1.90 7.46 0.65
CA SER A 131 -1.60 8.29 -0.52
C SER A 131 -0.37 7.77 -1.27
N SER A 132 -0.42 7.78 -2.60
CA SER A 132 0.73 7.48 -3.45
C SER A 132 0.53 8.07 -4.84
N THR A 133 1.61 8.58 -5.45
CA THR A 133 1.66 8.98 -6.86
C THR A 133 2.32 7.91 -7.74
N LEU A 134 2.74 6.79 -7.15
CA LEU A 134 3.46 5.69 -7.80
C LEU A 134 2.64 4.39 -7.83
N ALA A 135 1.35 4.47 -7.49
CA ALA A 135 0.54 3.27 -7.32
C ALA A 135 0.31 2.54 -8.64
N ARG A 136 0.34 1.20 -8.59
CA ARG A 136 0.05 0.30 -9.71
C ARG A 136 -0.75 -0.89 -9.22
N VAL A 137 -1.52 -1.50 -10.12
CA VAL A 137 -2.19 -2.78 -9.89
C VAL A 137 -1.60 -3.85 -10.80
N ARG A 138 -1.65 -5.09 -10.35
CA ARG A 138 -1.25 -6.28 -11.10
C ARG A 138 -2.33 -7.34 -10.98
N VAL A 139 -2.67 -7.95 -12.11
CA VAL A 139 -3.57 -9.11 -12.18
C VAL A 139 -2.78 -10.27 -12.78
N ALA A 140 -2.76 -11.40 -12.10
CA ALA A 140 -2.01 -12.58 -12.51
C ALA A 140 -2.89 -13.84 -12.50
N ASP A 141 -2.66 -14.79 -13.41
CA ASP A 141 -3.23 -16.13 -13.34
C ASP A 141 -2.86 -16.75 -11.97
N ALA A 142 -3.87 -17.28 -11.28
CA ALA A 142 -3.72 -17.81 -9.93
C ALA A 142 -2.78 -19.03 -9.86
N ALA A 143 -2.65 -19.79 -10.95
CA ALA A 143 -1.78 -20.96 -11.05
C ALA A 143 -0.43 -20.66 -11.72
N ARG A 144 -0.32 -19.54 -12.46
CA ARG A 144 0.84 -19.20 -13.29
C ARG A 144 1.19 -17.72 -13.17
N ALA A 145 2.07 -17.38 -12.25
CA ALA A 145 2.43 -15.99 -11.97
C ALA A 145 3.14 -15.27 -13.15
N ASP A 146 3.70 -16.03 -14.10
CA ASP A 146 4.28 -15.54 -15.35
C ASP A 146 3.21 -15.04 -16.34
N VAL A 147 1.97 -15.55 -16.24
CA VAL A 147 0.81 -15.01 -16.97
C VAL A 147 0.18 -13.90 -16.13
N ALA A 148 0.71 -12.70 -16.29
CA ALA A 148 0.27 -11.53 -15.55
C ALA A 148 0.34 -10.27 -16.39
N ASP A 149 -0.39 -9.25 -15.94
CA ASP A 149 -0.29 -7.90 -16.46
C ASP A 149 -0.30 -6.88 -15.32
N VAL A 150 0.37 -5.75 -15.55
CA VAL A 150 0.48 -4.63 -14.64
C VAL A 150 -0.12 -3.41 -15.34
N SER A 151 -0.80 -2.53 -14.60
CA SER A 151 -1.31 -1.28 -15.17
C SER A 151 -0.23 -0.55 -15.99
N ASP A 152 -0.59 -0.09 -17.20
CA ASP A 152 0.34 0.52 -18.17
C ASP A 152 1.10 1.70 -17.52
N GLY A 153 0.34 2.55 -16.82
CA GLY A 153 0.86 3.69 -16.04
C GLY A 153 0.69 3.55 -14.53
N VAL A 154 1.23 4.56 -13.85
CA VAL A 154 0.90 4.82 -12.44
C VAL A 154 -0.44 5.53 -12.34
N PHE A 155 -1.20 5.25 -11.30
CA PHE A 155 -2.34 6.05 -10.88
C PHE A 155 -2.04 6.68 -9.52
N THR A 156 -2.77 7.73 -9.19
CA THR A 156 -2.63 8.43 -7.92
C THR A 156 -3.68 7.92 -6.95
N LEU A 157 -3.24 7.49 -5.76
CA LEU A 157 -4.11 7.38 -4.60
C LEU A 157 -4.05 8.70 -3.85
N THR A 158 -5.18 9.39 -3.79
CA THR A 158 -5.35 10.60 -3.00
C THR A 158 -6.05 10.26 -1.70
N ARG A 159 -5.44 10.70 -0.62
CA ARG A 159 -6.15 10.87 0.63
C ARG A 159 -6.54 12.34 0.72
N PRO A 160 -7.81 12.70 0.96
CA PRO A 160 -8.14 14.06 1.36
C PRO A 160 -7.22 14.48 2.49
N THR A 161 -6.83 15.76 2.53
CA THR A 161 -6.03 16.29 3.64
C THR A 161 -6.61 15.82 4.95
N GLN A 162 -5.73 15.34 5.82
CA GLN A 162 -6.13 14.72 7.05
C GLN A 162 -6.83 15.76 7.94
N GLN A 163 -8.16 15.74 7.93
CA GLN A 163 -8.97 16.69 8.68
C GLN A 163 -8.89 16.40 10.18
N VAL A 164 -8.95 15.12 10.56
CA VAL A 164 -8.83 14.69 11.96
C VAL A 164 -7.47 14.05 12.21
N PHE A 165 -6.69 14.56 13.15
CA PHE A 165 -5.36 14.04 13.50
C PHE A 165 -5.12 14.13 14.99
N ILE A 166 -4.09 13.44 15.48
CA ILE A 166 -3.65 13.57 16.87
C ILE A 166 -2.91 14.90 16.98
N ASN A 167 -3.42 15.80 17.82
CA ASN A 167 -2.85 17.12 18.04
C ASN A 167 -1.90 17.14 19.22
N GLU A 168 -2.32 16.51 20.32
CA GLU A 168 -1.58 16.46 21.57
C GLU A 168 -1.80 15.11 22.24
N TYR A 169 -0.79 14.55 22.89
CA TYR A 169 -0.99 13.40 23.78
C TYR A 169 0.06 13.36 24.88
N LEU A 170 -0.34 12.87 26.05
CA LEU A 170 0.54 12.68 27.19
C LEU A 170 0.93 11.22 27.31
N ALA A 171 2.15 10.90 26.87
CA ALA A 171 2.71 9.54 26.96
C ALA A 171 3.06 9.16 28.40
N GLN A 172 3.55 10.11 29.20
CA GLN A 172 3.95 9.89 30.58
C GLN A 172 3.42 10.99 31.49
N PRO A 173 2.48 10.69 32.40
CA PRO A 173 2.05 11.65 33.40
C PRO A 173 3.12 11.89 34.47
N LEU A 174 3.04 13.05 35.13
CA LEU A 174 3.81 13.35 36.32
C LEU A 174 2.99 12.94 37.55
N ASN A 175 3.31 11.77 38.11
CA ASN A 175 2.64 11.28 39.30
C ASN A 175 3.39 11.71 40.56
N ASN A 176 2.92 12.79 41.18
CA ASN A 176 3.44 13.24 42.48
C ASN A 176 2.69 12.60 43.67
N ALA A 177 1.60 11.88 43.41
CA ALA A 177 0.75 11.25 44.43
C ALA A 177 1.05 9.75 44.53
N ALA A 178 1.28 9.27 45.76
CA ALA A 178 1.50 7.85 46.03
C ALA A 178 0.22 7.05 45.72
N GLY A 179 0.36 5.97 44.95
CA GLY A 179 -0.71 5.01 44.67
C GLY A 179 -1.58 5.30 43.44
N THR A 180 -1.33 6.40 42.72
CA THR A 180 -1.94 6.63 41.38
C THR A 180 -1.12 5.87 40.33
N PRO A 181 -1.68 4.90 39.59
CA PRO A 181 -1.00 4.26 38.48
C PRO A 181 -0.33 5.24 37.51
N ASP A 182 0.80 4.82 36.95
CA ASP A 182 1.64 5.56 35.98
C ASP A 182 0.93 5.98 34.70
N TYR A 183 -0.30 5.58 34.48
CA TYR A 183 -1.09 5.86 33.29
C TYR A 183 -2.38 6.64 33.57
N ASP A 184 -2.76 6.88 34.82
CA ASP A 184 -4.11 7.39 35.17
C ASP A 184 -4.40 8.80 34.67
N GLN A 185 -3.39 9.57 34.31
CA GLN A 185 -3.52 10.94 33.80
C GLN A 185 -3.13 11.08 32.34
N GLN A 186 -2.85 9.98 31.62
CA GLN A 186 -2.61 10.04 30.18
C GLN A 186 -3.85 10.59 29.46
N PHE A 187 -3.62 11.21 28.31
CA PHE A 187 -4.68 11.60 27.40
C PHE A 187 -4.20 11.57 25.95
N VAL A 188 -5.17 11.54 25.04
CA VAL A 188 -4.99 11.83 23.61
C VAL A 188 -6.01 12.88 23.22
N GLU A 189 -5.53 13.92 22.56
CA GLU A 189 -6.32 14.95 21.93
C GLU A 189 -6.26 14.79 20.41
N ILE A 190 -7.43 14.69 19.80
CA ILE A 190 -7.58 14.73 18.35
C ILE A 190 -8.22 16.05 17.94
N TYR A 191 -7.76 16.64 16.84
CA TYR A 191 -8.28 17.92 16.34
C TYR A 191 -8.87 17.76 14.94
N ASN A 192 -10.00 18.43 14.68
CA ASN A 192 -10.61 18.50 13.36
C ASN A 192 -10.32 19.86 12.68
N ALA A 193 -9.33 19.87 11.79
CA ALA A 193 -9.00 21.00 10.91
C ALA A 193 -9.89 21.10 9.65
N GLY A 194 -10.84 20.17 9.49
CA GLY A 194 -11.76 20.15 8.36
C GLY A 194 -12.82 21.25 8.43
N PRO A 195 -13.49 21.56 7.31
CA PRO A 195 -14.51 22.60 7.24
C PRO A 195 -15.87 22.18 7.82
N GLY A 196 -16.03 20.91 8.22
CA GLY A 196 -17.29 20.36 8.71
C GLY A 196 -17.09 19.36 9.85
N SER A 197 -18.19 18.97 10.47
CA SER A 197 -18.20 17.96 11.53
C SER A 197 -17.85 16.58 10.98
N VAL A 198 -17.12 15.79 11.77
CA VAL A 198 -16.74 14.40 11.44
C VAL A 198 -17.37 13.46 12.45
N ASP A 199 -18.00 12.40 11.95
CA ASP A 199 -18.49 11.28 12.77
C ASP A 199 -17.32 10.34 13.09
N LEU A 200 -17.03 10.19 14.38
CA LEU A 200 -15.98 9.34 14.93
C LEU A 200 -16.51 7.96 15.34
N SER A 201 -17.78 7.65 15.08
CA SER A 201 -18.38 6.36 15.45
C SER A 201 -17.51 5.17 15.02
N GLY A 202 -17.11 4.35 15.99
CA GLY A 202 -16.30 3.15 15.77
C GLY A 202 -14.81 3.40 15.50
N TRP A 203 -14.35 4.66 15.44
CA TRP A 203 -12.93 4.98 15.45
C TRP A 203 -12.30 4.49 16.75
N LYS A 204 -10.99 4.27 16.72
CA LYS A 204 -10.25 3.69 17.84
C LYS A 204 -8.95 4.43 18.09
N ILE A 205 -8.55 4.41 19.36
CA ILE A 205 -7.18 4.74 19.77
C ILE A 205 -6.49 3.43 20.12
N HIS A 206 -5.28 3.25 19.61
CA HIS A 206 -4.43 2.11 19.89
C HIS A 206 -3.03 2.54 20.29
N ASP A 207 -2.36 1.66 21.01
CA ASP A 207 -0.90 1.57 21.10
C ASP A 207 -0.36 0.44 20.19
N ALA A 208 0.94 0.12 20.24
CA ALA A 208 1.50 -0.97 19.43
C ALA A 208 0.82 -2.33 19.70
N LYS A 209 0.66 -2.70 20.98
CA LYS A 209 0.11 -4.00 21.38
C LYS A 209 -1.35 -4.14 20.97
N SER A 210 -2.16 -3.13 21.23
CA SER A 210 -3.58 -3.16 20.87
C SER A 210 -3.79 -3.06 19.36
N TYR A 211 -2.95 -2.36 18.61
CA TYR A 211 -3.06 -2.30 17.15
C TYR A 211 -2.71 -3.65 16.50
N SER A 212 -1.72 -4.37 17.04
CA SER A 212 -1.38 -5.73 16.60
C SER A 212 -2.42 -6.80 16.97
N GLY A 213 -3.45 -6.44 17.75
CA GLY A 213 -4.49 -7.34 18.21
C GLY A 213 -4.12 -8.17 19.45
N ALA A 214 -2.96 -7.92 20.07
CA ALA A 214 -2.56 -8.58 21.31
C ALA A 214 -3.39 -8.10 22.51
N ASP A 215 -3.83 -6.83 22.49
CA ASP A 215 -4.68 -6.20 23.49
C ASP A 215 -5.96 -5.62 22.85
N PRO A 216 -7.04 -5.40 23.62
CA PRO A 216 -8.16 -4.58 23.18
C PRO A 216 -7.73 -3.14 22.83
N ALA A 217 -8.50 -2.48 21.96
CA ALA A 217 -8.30 -1.06 21.66
C ALA A 217 -8.29 -0.21 22.94
N ARG A 218 -7.37 0.76 23.01
CA ARG A 218 -7.23 1.67 24.16
C ARG A 218 -8.44 2.59 24.30
N HIS A 219 -9.12 2.91 23.22
CA HIS A 219 -10.45 3.50 23.24
C HIS A 219 -11.20 3.15 21.97
N THR A 220 -12.53 3.01 22.05
CA THR A 220 -13.42 2.97 20.89
C THR A 220 -14.46 4.07 21.04
N PHE A 221 -14.50 5.00 20.09
CA PHE A 221 -15.47 6.08 20.05
C PHE A 221 -16.88 5.50 19.85
N VAL A 222 -17.80 5.79 20.77
CA VAL A 222 -19.16 5.25 20.76
C VAL A 222 -19.97 5.81 19.59
N SER A 223 -20.99 5.08 19.15
CA SER A 223 -21.86 5.52 18.06
C SER A 223 -22.51 6.88 18.37
N GLY A 224 -22.52 7.77 17.38
CA GLY A 224 -23.01 9.15 17.50
C GLY A 224 -21.97 10.15 18.01
N THR A 225 -20.72 9.75 18.22
CA THR A 225 -19.66 10.70 18.60
C THR A 225 -19.29 11.58 17.42
N VAL A 226 -19.64 12.86 17.49
CA VAL A 226 -19.36 13.84 16.44
C VAL A 226 -18.33 14.86 16.92
N LEU A 227 -17.30 15.10 16.11
CA LEU A 227 -16.29 16.12 16.33
C LEU A 227 -16.53 17.30 15.36
N PRO A 228 -17.01 18.46 15.84
CA PRO A 228 -17.24 19.63 14.99
C PRO A 228 -15.94 20.18 14.36
N ALA A 229 -16.10 20.93 13.28
CA ALA A 229 -15.01 21.68 12.66
C ALA A 229 -14.34 22.64 13.66
N GLY A 230 -13.01 22.69 13.66
CA GLY A 230 -12.23 23.58 14.52
C GLY A 230 -12.26 23.23 16.01
N LYS A 231 -12.77 22.04 16.37
CA LYS A 231 -12.79 21.55 17.76
C LYS A 231 -11.81 20.39 17.93
N ALA A 232 -11.38 20.21 19.17
CA ALA A 232 -10.66 19.02 19.60
C ALA A 232 -11.56 18.10 20.42
N TYR A 233 -11.23 16.81 20.41
CA TYR A 233 -11.82 15.80 21.28
C TYR A 233 -10.73 15.16 22.15
N VAL A 234 -10.92 15.12 23.46
CA VAL A 234 -9.93 14.56 24.40
C VAL A 234 -10.42 13.23 24.97
N VAL A 235 -9.61 12.20 24.83
CA VAL A 235 -9.79 10.92 25.53
C VAL A 235 -8.79 10.89 26.68
N TYR A 236 -9.28 10.88 27.91
CA TYR A 236 -8.48 10.71 29.12
C TYR A 236 -8.34 9.23 29.47
N SER A 237 -7.30 8.87 30.23
CA SER A 237 -7.06 7.49 30.64
C SER A 237 -8.14 6.93 31.56
N GLY A 238 -8.69 7.77 32.46
CA GLY A 238 -9.71 7.37 33.42
C GLY A 238 -10.64 8.50 33.81
N SER A 239 -11.74 8.17 34.48
CA SER A 239 -12.77 9.13 34.90
C SER A 239 -12.25 10.18 35.88
N THR A 240 -11.22 9.88 36.65
CA THR A 240 -10.56 10.81 37.59
C THR A 240 -9.78 11.92 36.90
N ALA A 241 -9.29 11.67 35.69
CA ALA A 241 -8.56 12.65 34.88
C ALA A 241 -9.48 13.52 34.01
N LEU A 242 -10.74 13.11 33.80
CA LEU A 242 -11.72 13.86 33.02
C LEU A 242 -12.23 15.08 33.84
N PRO A 243 -12.00 16.33 33.39
CA PRO A 243 -12.50 17.50 34.10
C PRO A 243 -14.04 17.55 34.10
N ALA A 244 -14.63 17.93 35.23
CA ALA A 244 -16.07 18.08 35.36
C ALA A 244 -16.60 19.13 34.35
N GLY A 245 -17.60 18.74 33.56
CA GLY A 245 -18.22 19.61 32.55
C GLY A 245 -17.39 19.80 31.26
N ALA A 246 -16.28 19.06 31.08
CA ALA A 246 -15.53 19.09 29.84
C ALA A 246 -16.42 18.71 28.65
N GLN A 247 -16.38 19.54 27.60
CA GLN A 247 -17.06 19.27 26.34
C GLN A 247 -16.10 18.55 25.37
N TYR A 248 -16.65 17.71 24.49
CA TYR A 248 -15.86 16.91 23.55
C TYR A 248 -14.76 16.11 24.26
N ALA A 249 -15.12 15.51 25.39
CA ALA A 249 -14.18 14.76 26.19
C ALA A 249 -14.84 13.51 26.75
N THR A 250 -14.05 12.45 26.87
CA THR A 250 -14.43 11.19 27.50
C THR A 250 -13.23 10.60 28.22
N TYR A 251 -13.45 9.55 29.00
CA TYR A 251 -12.39 8.66 29.42
C TYR A 251 -12.39 7.38 28.57
N SER A 252 -11.26 6.68 28.56
CA SER A 252 -11.06 5.42 27.87
C SER A 252 -12.07 4.37 28.32
N ASN A 253 -12.55 3.59 27.35
CA ASN A 253 -13.42 2.43 27.55
C ASN A 253 -12.72 1.12 27.15
N GLY A 254 -11.39 1.13 27.03
CA GLY A 254 -10.56 -0.03 26.66
C GLY A 254 -10.25 -0.98 27.82
N GLY A 255 -10.89 -0.81 28.98
CA GLY A 255 -10.76 -1.64 30.18
C GLY A 255 -9.61 -1.27 31.11
N LEU A 256 -8.45 -0.86 30.57
CA LEU A 256 -7.24 -0.54 31.37
C LEU A 256 -6.74 0.90 31.17
N GLY A 257 -7.60 1.78 30.65
CA GLY A 257 -7.24 3.14 30.28
C GLY A 257 -6.48 3.22 28.96
N LEU A 258 -5.82 4.35 28.74
CA LEU A 258 -5.02 4.55 27.52
C LEU A 258 -3.74 3.73 27.52
N ARG A 259 -3.14 3.57 28.71
CA ARG A 259 -2.06 2.63 29.02
C ARG A 259 -1.00 2.56 27.91
N PHE A 260 -0.52 3.72 27.46
CA PHE A 260 0.61 3.75 26.54
C PHE A 260 1.82 3.19 27.27
N ASP A 261 2.14 1.93 26.99
CA ASP A 261 2.83 1.01 27.87
C ASP A 261 4.33 1.17 27.64
N ARG A 262 4.99 1.96 28.49
CA ARG A 262 6.43 1.83 28.63
C ARG A 262 6.71 0.48 29.26
N GLY A 263 7.44 -0.38 28.54
CA GLY A 263 7.91 -1.65 29.08
C GLY A 263 8.39 -1.49 30.53
N VAL A 264 7.97 -2.44 31.38
CA VAL A 264 8.03 -2.41 32.84
C VAL A 264 9.27 -1.72 33.43
N ASN A 265 9.06 -0.50 33.95
CA ASN A 265 9.96 0.32 34.77
C ASN A 265 11.11 1.07 34.05
N GLN A 266 10.89 2.39 33.85
CA GLN A 266 11.93 3.44 33.85
C GLN A 266 13.17 3.28 32.92
N GLY A 267 13.02 2.76 31.68
CA GLY A 267 14.21 2.34 30.89
C GLY A 267 14.27 2.60 29.37
N GLY A 268 13.40 3.41 28.75
CA GLY A 268 13.66 3.92 27.39
C GLY A 268 13.13 3.11 26.19
N ALA A 269 12.27 2.12 26.40
CA ALA A 269 11.43 1.59 25.32
C ALA A 269 10.09 2.34 25.34
N GLY A 270 9.98 3.45 24.60
CA GLY A 270 8.70 4.12 24.31
C GLY A 270 7.69 3.29 23.48
N ASP A 271 6.82 3.92 22.69
CA ASP A 271 5.68 3.24 22.07
C ASP A 271 5.20 4.03 20.83
N ILE A 272 3.99 3.75 20.36
CA ILE A 272 3.28 4.51 19.32
C ILE A 272 1.84 4.77 19.75
N VAL A 273 1.31 5.94 19.41
CA VAL A 273 -0.14 6.20 19.45
C VAL A 273 -0.67 6.11 18.04
N TYR A 274 -1.74 5.34 17.85
CA TYR A 274 -2.51 5.29 16.61
C TYR A 274 -3.91 5.86 16.83
N LEU A 275 -4.35 6.68 15.89
CA LEU A 275 -5.76 6.96 15.66
C LEU A 275 -6.19 6.12 14.46
N VAL A 276 -7.20 5.28 14.61
CA VAL A 276 -7.64 4.29 13.61
C VAL A 276 -9.12 4.54 13.29
N ARG A 277 -9.47 4.55 12.01
CA ARG A 277 -10.86 4.70 11.55
C ARG A 277 -11.69 3.46 11.84
N ALA A 278 -13.01 3.58 11.70
CA ALA A 278 -13.94 2.46 11.86
C ALA A 278 -13.67 1.27 10.92
N ASP A 279 -13.13 1.54 9.72
CA ASP A 279 -12.75 0.52 8.72
C ASP A 279 -11.42 -0.19 9.03
N GLY A 280 -10.76 0.15 10.15
CA GLY A 280 -9.48 -0.41 10.58
C GLY A 280 -8.25 0.28 9.99
N THR A 281 -8.43 1.29 9.13
CA THR A 281 -7.30 2.01 8.55
C THR A 281 -6.72 3.06 9.50
N VAL A 282 -5.40 3.23 9.48
CA VAL A 282 -4.73 4.23 10.32
C VAL A 282 -5.09 5.62 9.83
N GLN A 283 -5.74 6.39 10.70
CA GLN A 283 -5.99 7.80 10.49
C GLN A 283 -4.68 8.57 10.67
N ASP A 284 -4.11 8.56 11.87
CA ASP A 284 -2.86 9.23 12.23
C ASP A 284 -2.04 8.34 13.16
N SER A 285 -0.74 8.60 13.27
CA SER A 285 0.07 7.95 14.28
C SER A 285 1.32 8.73 14.62
N HIS A 286 1.83 8.53 15.83
CA HIS A 286 3.15 9.01 16.22
C HIS A 286 3.86 8.01 17.11
N SER A 287 5.01 7.52 16.64
CA SER A 287 5.95 6.75 17.46
C SER A 287 6.79 7.71 18.30
N TYR A 288 6.93 7.42 19.59
CA TYR A 288 7.80 8.14 20.50
C TYR A 288 8.85 7.17 21.04
N GLN A 289 9.91 6.94 20.26
CA GLN A 289 11.07 6.13 20.63
C GLN A 289 12.28 6.46 19.79
N THR A 290 13.20 7.29 20.28
CA THR A 290 14.61 7.31 19.87
C THR A 290 15.44 8.05 20.93
N SER A 291 16.76 7.85 20.94
CA SER A 291 17.72 8.68 21.67
C SER A 291 17.63 10.19 21.34
N SER A 292 16.87 10.57 20.31
CA SER A 292 16.64 11.94 19.86
C SER A 292 15.31 12.58 20.31
N MET A 293 14.41 11.82 20.96
CA MET A 293 13.15 12.34 21.53
C MET A 293 12.88 11.70 22.90
N PRO A 294 13.47 12.22 23.98
CA PRO A 294 13.16 11.76 25.34
C PRO A 294 11.70 12.04 25.67
N VAL A 295 11.10 11.18 26.50
CA VAL A 295 9.75 11.39 27.05
C VAL A 295 9.93 12.02 28.43
N THR A 296 9.64 13.31 28.56
CA THR A 296 9.71 14.00 29.85
C THR A 296 8.40 13.79 30.61
N SER A 297 8.50 13.40 31.88
CA SER A 297 7.31 13.16 32.70
C SER A 297 6.49 14.42 32.90
N GLY A 298 5.19 14.35 32.62
CA GLY A 298 4.26 15.47 32.74
C GLY A 298 4.20 16.38 31.52
N TYR A 299 5.04 16.15 30.52
CA TYR A 299 5.02 16.91 29.28
C TYR A 299 4.38 16.09 28.16
N SER A 300 3.42 16.70 27.48
CA SER A 300 2.79 16.11 26.30
C SER A 300 3.65 16.29 25.07
N PHE A 301 3.41 15.45 24.06
CA PHE A 301 3.83 15.72 22.70
C PHE A 301 2.74 16.50 21.99
N ASN A 302 3.12 17.58 21.32
CA ASN A 302 2.22 18.44 20.54
C ASN A 302 2.69 18.55 19.09
N ARG A 303 1.74 18.75 18.18
CA ARG A 303 2.03 19.21 16.82
C ARG A 303 2.68 20.59 16.84
N SER A 304 3.66 20.81 15.97
CA SER A 304 4.37 22.06 15.77
C SER A 304 4.43 22.43 14.27
N PRO A 305 3.83 23.55 13.85
CA PRO A 305 2.93 24.41 14.62
C PRO A 305 1.72 23.65 15.17
N ASP A 306 1.16 24.14 16.28
CA ASP A 306 -0.07 23.61 16.86
C ASP A 306 -1.20 23.59 15.82
N LEU A 307 -2.08 22.59 15.88
CA LEU A 307 -3.20 22.39 14.95
C LEU A 307 -2.79 22.16 13.49
N SER A 308 -1.52 21.82 13.22
CA SER A 308 -1.05 21.51 11.88
C SER A 308 -1.09 20.00 11.62
N PRO A 309 -1.90 19.50 10.66
CA PRO A 309 -1.93 18.08 10.32
C PRO A 309 -0.61 17.55 9.77
N THR A 310 0.25 18.44 9.27
CA THR A 310 1.60 18.13 8.77
C THR A 310 2.70 18.68 9.68
N GLY A 311 2.34 19.18 10.87
CA GLY A 311 3.30 19.68 11.85
C GLY A 311 4.19 18.55 12.35
N THR A 312 5.45 18.88 12.66
CA THR A 312 6.36 17.96 13.36
C THR A 312 5.93 17.82 14.82
N TRP A 313 6.51 16.87 15.54
CA TRP A 313 6.24 16.67 16.96
C TRP A 313 7.29 17.36 17.83
N VAL A 314 6.86 18.00 18.91
CA VAL A 314 7.71 18.59 19.95
C VAL A 314 7.10 18.32 21.33
N GLU A 315 7.89 18.41 22.39
CA GLU A 315 7.34 18.44 23.75
C GLU A 315 6.63 19.79 23.99
N GLY A 316 5.49 19.79 24.70
CA GLY A 316 4.59 20.94 24.84
C GLY A 316 5.28 22.22 25.35
N TYR A 317 6.30 22.08 26.19
CA TYR A 317 7.06 23.23 26.70
C TYR A 317 7.82 23.99 25.61
N SER A 318 8.14 23.33 24.49
CA SER A 318 8.86 23.92 23.36
C SER A 318 8.01 24.90 22.55
N LEU A 319 6.68 24.88 22.70
CA LEU A 319 5.77 25.80 22.02
C LEU A 319 5.56 27.09 22.82
N TYR A 320 5.15 26.96 24.08
CA TYR A 320 4.68 28.10 24.89
C TYR A 320 4.96 27.97 26.41
N TYR A 321 5.94 27.16 26.83
CA TYR A 321 6.29 26.89 28.24
C TYR A 321 5.20 26.23 29.10
N TYR A 322 4.20 25.58 28.49
CA TYR A 322 3.18 24.80 29.21
C TYR A 322 3.49 23.29 29.16
N ALA A 323 3.15 22.54 30.21
CA ALA A 323 3.46 21.12 30.29
C ALA A 323 2.54 20.26 29.43
N ALA A 324 1.22 20.39 29.65
CA ALA A 324 0.16 19.77 28.85
C ALA A 324 -1.09 20.67 28.87
N THR A 325 -1.82 20.71 27.75
CA THR A 325 -2.98 21.58 27.53
C THR A 325 -4.21 20.83 27.04
N PRO A 326 -4.59 19.66 27.60
CA PRO A 326 -5.71 18.88 27.08
C PRO A 326 -7.01 19.70 27.02
N GLY A 327 -7.62 19.77 25.84
CA GLY A 327 -8.85 20.51 25.61
C GLY A 327 -8.62 22.01 25.35
N LYS A 328 -7.37 22.43 25.17
CA LYS A 328 -6.98 23.79 24.78
C LYS A 328 -5.89 23.76 23.71
N LYS A 329 -5.76 24.86 22.98
CA LYS A 329 -4.61 25.12 22.11
C LYS A 329 -3.33 25.18 22.93
N ALA A 330 -2.18 24.95 22.30
CA ALA A 330 -0.87 24.93 22.96
C ALA A 330 -0.54 26.25 23.69
N ASN A 331 -1.15 27.36 23.30
CA ASN A 331 -1.04 28.67 23.97
C ASN A 331 -2.06 28.86 25.13
N ASN A 332 -2.71 27.78 25.58
CA ASN A 332 -3.72 27.71 26.64
C ASN A 332 -5.04 28.45 26.32
N THR A 333 -5.28 28.83 25.07
CA THR A 333 -6.57 29.39 24.61
C THR A 333 -7.56 28.29 24.22
N ALA A 334 -8.86 28.57 24.21
CA ALA A 334 -9.88 27.61 23.81
C ALA A 334 -9.82 27.28 22.31
N PHE A 335 -10.30 26.08 21.93
CA PHE A 335 -10.48 25.66 20.55
C PHE A 335 -11.53 26.49 19.80
#